data_AF-A0A4P5R743-F1
#
_entry.id   AF-A0A4P5R743-F1
#
_cell.length_a   1.000
_cell.length_b   1.000
_cell.length_c   1.000
_cell.angle_alpha   90.00
_cell.angle_beta   90.00
_cell.angle_gamma   90.00
#
_symmetry.space_group_name_H-M   'P 1'
#
loop_
_entity.id
_entity.type
_entity.pdbx_description
1 polymer ?
#
loop_
_entity_poly.entity_id
_entity_poly.type
_entity_poly.pdbx_seq_one_letter_code
_entity_poly.pdbx_strand_id
1 'polypeptide(L)'
;MFGGLCAIGVGILRGERTAQFFAPHETQTWIAFIYISVMGAIAYSAYAFLLDNAPISLVATYAFVNPVVAVLLGAFLRSEIITATILFGGSIVVFGIALVVLGEKREKLVNPET
;
A
#
# COMPACT_ATOMS: atom_id res chain seq x y z
N MET A 1 -14.66 -9.80 -5.48
CA MET A 1 -15.14 -10.73 -6.55
C MET A 1 -15.68 -9.98 -7.77
N PHE A 2 -16.62 -9.04 -7.62
CA PHE A 2 -17.16 -8.25 -8.75
C PHE A 2 -16.11 -7.52 -9.59
N GLY A 3 -15.12 -6.87 -8.96
CA GLY A 3 -14.04 -6.20 -9.70
C GLY A 3 -13.20 -7.13 -10.56
N GLY A 4 -12.96 -8.37 -10.11
CA GLY A 4 -12.24 -9.39 -10.89
C GLY A 4 -13.05 -9.85 -12.10
N LEU A 5 -14.36 -10.04 -11.94
CA LEU A 5 -15.26 -10.37 -13.05
C LEU A 5 -15.33 -9.22 -14.07
N CYS A 6 -15.40 -7.97 -13.63
CA CYS A 6 -15.35 -6.80 -14.50
C CYS A 6 -14.03 -6.73 -15.28
N ALA A 7 -12.89 -6.95 -14.61
CA ALA A 7 -11.58 -6.94 -15.25
C ALA A 7 -11.45 -8.03 -16.33
N ILE A 8 -11.92 -9.25 -16.04
CA ILE A 8 -11.97 -10.34 -17.02
C ILE A 8 -12.88 -9.96 -18.20
N GLY A 9 -14.05 -9.39 -17.94
CA GLY A 9 -14.97 -8.93 -18.98
C GLY A 9 -14.34 -7.88 -19.89
N VAL A 10 -13.61 -6.91 -19.33
CA VAL A 10 -12.88 -5.89 -20.10
C VAL A 10 -11.74 -6.50 -20.92
N GLY A 11 -11.00 -7.45 -20.36
CA GLY A 11 -9.92 -8.16 -21.08
C GLY A 11 -10.45 -8.93 -22.30
N ILE A 12 -11.60 -9.61 -22.15
CA ILE A 12 -12.28 -10.29 -23.25
C ILE A 12 -12.74 -9.28 -24.32
N LEU A 13 -13.33 -8.15 -23.91
CA LEU A 13 -13.74 -7.08 -24.84
C LEU A 13 -12.55 -6.45 -25.58
N ARG A 14 -11.37 -6.40 -24.96
CA ARG A 14 -10.10 -5.94 -25.57
C ARG A 14 -9.44 -6.99 -26.46
N GLY A 15 -9.97 -8.21 -26.53
CA GLY A 15 -9.41 -9.30 -27.32
C GLY A 15 -8.13 -9.91 -26.75
N GLU A 16 -7.89 -9.75 -25.44
CA GLU A 16 -6.76 -10.39 -24.76
C GLU A 16 -6.91 -11.91 -24.85
N ARG A 17 -5.94 -12.58 -25.47
CA ARG A 17 -6.02 -14.02 -25.68
C ARG A 17 -5.62 -14.72 -24.40
N THR A 18 -6.45 -15.63 -23.91
CA THR A 18 -6.14 -16.44 -22.71
C THR A 18 -4.86 -17.27 -22.84
N ALA A 19 -4.42 -17.53 -24.07
CA ALA A 19 -3.14 -18.19 -24.36
C ALA A 19 -1.91 -17.33 -23.98
N GLN A 20 -2.07 -16.01 -23.83
CA GLN A 20 -1.00 -15.12 -23.37
C GLN A 20 -0.68 -15.36 -21.88
N PHE A 21 -1.68 -15.79 -21.08
CA PHE A 21 -1.53 -16.11 -19.64
C PHE A 21 -0.66 -17.35 -19.34
N PHE A 22 -0.30 -18.11 -20.37
CA PHE A 22 0.54 -19.31 -20.24
C PHE A 22 1.81 -19.21 -21.11
N ALA A 23 2.08 -18.03 -21.68
CA ALA A 23 3.27 -17.80 -22.49
C ALA A 23 4.54 -17.74 -21.61
N PRO A 24 5.71 -18.19 -22.10
CA PRO A 24 6.95 -18.27 -21.31
C PRO A 24 7.45 -16.93 -20.74
N HIS A 25 6.97 -15.79 -21.24
CA HIS A 25 7.38 -14.45 -20.80
C HIS A 25 6.70 -13.98 -19.50
N GLU A 26 5.83 -14.81 -18.90
CA GLU A 26 4.97 -14.43 -17.78
C GLU A 26 5.39 -14.97 -16.39
N THR A 27 6.47 -15.76 -16.27
CA THR A 27 6.85 -16.31 -14.96
C THR A 27 7.06 -15.21 -13.91
N GLN A 28 7.58 -14.04 -14.31
CA GLN A 28 7.72 -12.88 -13.43
C GLN A 28 6.36 -12.32 -12.96
N THR A 29 5.36 -12.28 -13.84
CA THR A 29 3.99 -11.84 -13.51
C THR A 29 3.35 -12.76 -12.48
N TRP A 30 3.46 -14.07 -12.69
CA TRP A 30 2.95 -15.07 -11.74
C TRP A 30 3.68 -15.02 -10.39
N ILE A 31 5.00 -14.85 -10.39
CA ILE A 31 5.78 -14.67 -9.16
C ILE A 31 5.36 -13.39 -8.43
N ALA A 32 5.20 -12.26 -9.14
CA ALA A 32 4.76 -11.01 -8.53
C ALA A 32 3.33 -11.12 -7.96
N PHE A 33 2.43 -11.79 -8.68
CA PHE A 33 1.07 -12.06 -8.22
C PHE A 33 1.04 -12.92 -6.96
N ILE A 34 1.81 -14.02 -6.93
CA ILE A 34 1.93 -14.88 -5.74
C ILE A 34 2.55 -14.11 -4.59
N TYR A 35 3.62 -13.35 -4.84
CA TYR A 35 4.31 -12.55 -3.84
C TYR A 35 3.35 -11.56 -3.16
N ILE A 36 2.63 -10.74 -3.93
CA ILE A 36 1.72 -9.74 -3.34
C ILE A 36 0.52 -10.39 -2.67
N SER A 37 0.02 -11.52 -3.19
CA SER A 37 -1.11 -12.24 -2.59
C SER A 37 -0.74 -12.83 -1.24
N VAL A 38 0.42 -13.51 -1.14
CA VAL A 38 0.90 -14.13 0.10
C VAL A 38 1.30 -13.06 1.11
N MET A 39 2.11 -12.08 0.71
CA MET A 39 2.55 -11.01 1.61
C MET A 39 1.37 -10.14 2.06
N GLY A 40 0.41 -9.85 1.17
CA GLY A 40 -0.81 -9.13 1.51
C GLY A 40 -1.68 -9.89 2.52
N ALA A 41 -1.83 -11.21 2.35
CA ALA A 41 -2.57 -12.03 3.30
C ALA A 41 -1.91 -12.07 4.69
N ILE A 42 -0.58 -12.17 4.74
CA ILE A 42 0.19 -12.12 6.01
C ILE A 42 0.03 -10.76 6.68
N ALA A 43 0.19 -9.66 5.93
CA ALA A 43 0.04 -8.31 6.44
C ALA A 43 -1.38 -8.05 6.99
N TYR A 44 -2.41 -8.49 6.28
CA TYR A 44 -3.79 -8.38 6.75
C TYR A 44 -4.03 -9.21 8.01
N SER A 45 -3.50 -10.43 8.07
CA SER A 45 -3.60 -11.28 9.25
C SER A 45 -2.92 -10.66 10.47
N ALA A 46 -1.73 -10.07 10.28
CA ALA A 46 -1.04 -9.33 11.33
C ALA A 46 -1.82 -8.09 11.79
N TYR A 47 -2.43 -7.35 10.85
CA TYR A 47 -3.30 -6.22 11.17
C TYR A 47 -4.53 -6.63 11.99
N ALA A 48 -5.20 -7.72 11.60
CA ALA A 48 -6.34 -8.27 12.35
C ALA A 48 -5.92 -8.71 13.76
N PHE A 49 -4.79 -9.41 13.89
CA PHE A 49 -4.24 -9.78 15.19
C PHE A 49 -3.95 -8.56 16.07
N LEU A 50 -3.36 -7.49 15.50
CA LEU A 50 -3.07 -6.27 16.24
C LEU A 50 -4.33 -5.52 16.66
N LEU A 51 -5.40 -5.53 15.86
CA LEU A 51 -6.69 -4.96 16.27
C LEU A 51 -7.25 -5.63 17.52
N ASP A 52 -7.07 -6.94 17.64
CA ASP A 52 -7.58 -7.71 18.80
C ASP A 52 -6.68 -7.61 20.04
N ASN A 53 -5.38 -7.31 19.86
CA ASN A 53 -4.37 -7.41 20.92
C ASN A 53 -3.70 -6.08 21.30
N ALA A 54 -3.93 -5.00 20.56
CA ALA A 54 -3.30 -3.70 20.79
C ALA A 54 -4.33 -2.54 20.74
N PRO A 55 -3.99 -1.37 21.31
CA PRO A 55 -4.88 -0.22 21.26
C PRO A 55 -5.15 0.19 19.81
N ILE A 56 -6.43 0.37 19.46
CA ILE A 56 -6.88 0.74 18.10
C ILE A 56 -6.16 2.00 17.60
N SER A 57 -5.91 2.97 18.51
CA SER A 57 -5.18 4.19 18.17
C SER A 57 -3.74 3.93 17.73
N LEU A 58 -3.05 2.93 18.29
CA LEU A 58 -1.71 2.53 17.84
C LEU A 58 -1.80 1.83 16.49
N VAL A 59 -2.77 0.92 16.32
CA VAL A 59 -2.95 0.19 15.05
C VAL A 59 -3.27 1.17 13.92
N ALA A 60 -4.15 2.15 14.13
CA ALA A 60 -4.52 3.15 13.13
C ALA A 60 -3.31 3.98 12.63
N THR A 61 -2.30 4.22 13.47
CA THR A 61 -1.11 4.97 13.05
C THR A 61 -0.29 4.28 11.96
N TYR A 62 -0.50 2.98 11.72
CA TYR A 62 0.19 2.26 10.64
C TYR A 62 -0.06 2.90 9.26
N ALA A 63 -1.26 3.46 9.04
CA ALA A 63 -1.63 4.09 7.78
C ALA A 63 -0.76 5.32 7.47
N PHE A 64 -0.28 6.02 8.51
CA PHE A 64 0.62 7.16 8.39
C PHE A 64 2.09 6.72 8.21
N VAL A 65 2.47 5.58 8.77
CA VAL A 65 3.84 5.05 8.68
C VAL A 65 4.08 4.39 7.32
N ASN A 66 3.06 3.73 6.74
CA ASN A 66 3.20 2.95 5.51
C ASN A 66 3.77 3.76 4.30
N PRO A 67 3.30 4.99 3.99
CA PRO A 67 3.89 5.79 2.92
C PRO A 67 5.37 6.14 3.15
N VAL A 68 5.76 6.41 4.40
CA VAL A 68 7.15 6.70 4.76
C VAL A 68 8.03 5.48 4.51
N VAL A 69 7.58 4.30 4.96
CA VAL A 69 8.29 3.04 4.73
C VAL A 69 8.40 2.71 3.25
N ALA A 70 7.32 2.91 2.47
CA ALA A 70 7.31 2.68 1.03
C ALA A 70 8.34 3.56 0.29
N VAL A 71 8.45 4.84 0.64
CA VAL A 71 9.44 5.75 0.06
C VAL A 71 10.87 5.34 0.43
N LEU A 72 11.13 5.01 1.69
CA LEU A 72 12.45 4.58 2.15
C LEU A 72 12.89 3.27 1.48
N LEU A 73 12.01 2.27 1.42
CA LEU A 73 12.28 1.02 0.72
C LEU A 73 12.46 1.25 -0.77
N GLY A 74 11.63 2.08 -1.40
CA GLY A 74 11.78 2.46 -2.81
C GLY A 74 13.14 3.09 -3.10
N ALA A 75 13.57 4.05 -2.27
CA ALA A 75 14.89 4.68 -2.39
C ALA A 75 16.04 3.68 -2.19
N PHE A 76 15.92 2.76 -1.24
CA PHE A 76 16.94 1.77 -0.92
C PHE A 76 17.07 0.67 -2.00
N LEU A 77 15.95 0.11 -2.47
CA LEU A 77 15.94 -1.00 -3.42
C LEU A 77 16.28 -0.58 -4.86
N ARG A 78 15.87 0.62 -5.28
CA ARG A 78 15.99 1.04 -6.69
C ARG A 78 17.29 1.76 -7.03
N SER A 79 18.04 2.31 -6.07
CA SER A 79 19.25 3.12 -6.34
C SER A 79 19.07 4.16 -7.47
N GLU A 80 17.82 4.59 -7.71
CA GLU A 80 17.47 5.45 -8.83
C GLU A 80 17.81 6.90 -8.49
N ILE A 81 18.26 7.66 -9.49
CA ILE A 81 18.59 9.08 -9.34
C ILE A 81 17.33 9.82 -8.90
N ILE A 82 17.36 10.37 -7.69
CA ILE A 82 16.22 11.11 -7.12
C ILE A 82 16.02 12.38 -7.94
N THR A 83 15.07 12.33 -8.86
CA THR A 83 14.65 13.49 -9.65
C THR A 83 13.85 14.47 -8.78
N ALA A 84 13.91 15.76 -9.09
CA ALA A 84 13.16 16.80 -8.39
C ALA A 84 11.66 16.49 -8.25
N THR A 85 11.06 15.80 -9.23
CA THR A 85 9.65 15.36 -9.19
C THR A 85 9.36 14.37 -8.07
N ILE A 86 10.25 13.40 -7.83
CA ILE A 86 10.11 12.41 -6.74
C ILE A 86 10.22 13.12 -5.40
N LEU A 87 11.16 14.05 -5.29
CA LEU A 87 11.39 14.86 -4.10
C LEU A 87 10.17 15.76 -3.80
N PHE A 88 9.60 16.40 -4.82
CA PHE A 88 8.41 17.23 -4.69
C PHE A 88 7.18 16.42 -4.32
N GLY A 89 6.90 15.31 -5.02
CA GLY A 89 5.80 14.41 -4.70
C GLY A 89 5.93 13.80 -3.30
N GLY A 90 7.13 13.35 -2.93
CA GLY A 90 7.43 12.84 -1.59
C GLY A 90 7.21 13.90 -0.50
N SER A 91 7.63 15.14 -0.74
CA SER A 91 7.42 16.24 0.22
C SER A 91 5.94 16.54 0.46
N ILE A 92 5.08 16.48 -0.57
CA ILE A 92 3.62 16.66 -0.44
C ILE A 92 3.02 15.56 0.44
N VAL A 93 3.40 14.30 0.20
CA VAL A 93 2.89 13.16 0.99
C VAL A 93 3.31 13.29 2.45
N VAL A 94 4.60 13.55 2.72
CA VAL A 94 5.13 13.72 4.08
C VAL A 94 4.47 14.90 4.79
N PHE A 95 4.26 16.01 4.08
CA PHE A 95 3.58 17.19 4.62
C PHE A 95 2.12 16.89 4.98
N GLY A 96 1.40 16.18 4.12
CA GLY A 96 0.04 15.74 4.39
C GLY A 96 -0.03 14.85 5.65
N ILE A 97 0.87 13.89 5.78
CA ILE A 97 0.97 13.03 6.97
C ILE A 97 1.26 13.86 8.23
N ALA A 98 2.19 14.82 8.15
CA ALA A 98 2.51 15.69 9.27
C ALA A 98 1.31 16.51 9.75
N LEU A 99 0.48 17.02 8.84
CA LEU A 99 -0.75 17.75 9.19
C LEU A 99 -1.75 16.87 9.93
N VAL A 100 -1.98 15.64 9.47
CA VAL A 100 -2.93 14.73 10.11
C VAL A 100 -2.46 14.35 11.51
N VAL A 101 -1.18 13.98 11.66
CA VAL A 101 -0.61 13.60 12.96
C VAL A 101 -0.62 14.77 13.95
N LEU A 102 -0.34 16.00 13.49
CA LEU A 102 -0.44 17.20 14.35
C LEU A 102 -1.88 17.49 14.77
N GLY A 103 -2.85 17.25 13.88
CA GLY A 103 -4.29 17.40 14.15
C GLY A 103 -4.77 16.45 15.25
N GLU A 104 -4.48 15.15 15.11
CA GLU A 104 -4.87 14.14 16.11
C GLU A 104 -4.23 14.40 17.49
N LYS A 105 -2.97 14.87 17.51
CA LYS A 105 -2.29 15.24 18.76
C LYS A 105 -2.95 16.43 19.46
N ARG A 106 -3.45 17.40 18.70
CA ARG A 106 -4.17 18.58 19.25
C ARG A 106 -5.52 18.18 19.83
N GLU A 107 -6.26 17.30 19.16
CA GLU A 107 -7.57 16.82 19.62
C GLU A 107 -7.48 16.11 20.98
N LYS A 108 -6.54 15.19 21.14
CA LYS A 108 -6.29 14.51 22.42
C LYS A 108 -5.87 15.43 23.56
N LEU A 109 -5.25 16.58 23.26
CA LEU A 109 -4.86 17.57 24.27
C LEU A 109 -6.04 18.46 24.70
N VAL A 110 -7.00 18.68 23.81
CA VAL A 110 -8.21 19.48 24.08
C VAL A 110 -9.29 18.64 24.75
N ASN A 111 -9.38 17.35 24.43
CA ASN A 111 -10.34 16.43 25.03
C ASN A 111 -9.65 15.12 25.49
N PRO A 112 -9.09 15.09 26.71
CA PRO A 112 -8.30 13.95 27.20
C PRO A 112 -9.12 12.71 27.57
N GLU A 113 -10.46 12.76 27.46
CA GLU A 113 -11.39 11.73 27.98
C GLU A 113 -11.96 10.81 26.89
N THR A 114 -11.52 10.99 25.63
CA THR A 114 -11.81 10.15 24.45
C THR A 114 -10.58 9.41 23.96
#